data_AF-A0A3M1GXS7-F1
#
_entry.id   AF-A0A3M1GXS7-F1
#
_cell.length_a   1.000
_cell.length_b   1.000
_cell.length_c   1.000
_cell.angle_alpha   90.00
_cell.angle_beta   90.00
_cell.angle_gamma   90.00
#
_symmetry.space_group_name_H-M   'P 1'
#
loop_
_entity.id
_entity.type
_entity.pdbx_description
1 polymer ?
#
loop_
_entity_poly.entity_id
_entity_poly.type
_entity_poly.pdbx_seq_one_letter_code
_entity_poly.pdbx_strand_id
1 'polypeptide(L)' 'MMPTVWRLVRERYADAAFSGEGAAKFGGRWNSRGIGLVYTSETRALAALETLVHLNPPVRFKFTLLPVEFDERMVETL' A
#
# COMPACT_ATOMS: atom_id res chain seq x y z
N MET A 1 -1.10 -3.42 21.57
CA MET A 1 0.28 -3.38 21.03
C MET A 1 0.37 -2.24 20.01
N MET A 2 1.56 -1.89 19.51
CA MET A 2 1.70 -1.04 18.31
C MET A 2 2.18 -1.89 17.13
N PRO A 3 1.27 -2.50 16.35
CA PRO A 3 1.68 -3.29 15.19
C PRO A 3 2.31 -2.43 14.11
N THR A 4 3.17 -3.05 13.29
CA THR A 4 3.77 -2.41 12.11
C THR A 4 3.31 -3.12 10.85
N VAL A 5 2.77 -2.38 9.90
CA VAL A 5 2.48 -2.84 8.54
C VAL A 5 3.36 -2.09 7.54
N TRP A 6 3.41 -2.58 6.31
CA TRP A 6 4.32 -2.12 5.29
C TRP A 6 3.58 -1.70 4.02
N ARG A 7 4.02 -0.63 3.39
CA ARG A 7 3.52 -0.17 2.10
C ARG A 7 4.68 -0.01 1.13
N LEU A 8 4.64 -0.74 0.02
CA LEU A 8 5.60 -0.58 -1.08
C LEU A 8 5.02 0.40 -2.10
N VAL A 9 5.75 1.48 -2.38
CA VAL A 9 5.35 2.48 -3.37
C VAL A 9 6.51 2.80 -4.30
N ARG A 10 6.20 3.28 -5.51
CA ARG A 10 7.24 3.85 -6.38
C ARG A 10 7.80 5.09 -5.69
N GLU A 11 9.12 5.23 -5.68
CA GLU A 11 9.84 6.28 -4.92
C GLU A 11 9.34 7.69 -5.23
N ARG A 12 9.01 7.98 -6.50
CA ARG A 12 8.42 9.26 -6.94
C ARG A 12 7.08 9.63 -6.28
N TYR A 13 6.44 8.71 -5.56
CA TYR A 13 5.16 8.93 -4.87
C TYR A 13 5.30 8.79 -3.35
N ALA A 14 6.52 8.72 -2.81
CA ALA A 14 6.75 8.54 -1.37
C ALA A 14 6.04 9.61 -0.52
N ASP A 15 6.13 10.88 -0.92
CA ASP A 15 5.53 12.00 -0.16
C ASP A 15 4.00 11.96 -0.12
N ALA A 16 3.38 11.36 -1.13
CA ALA A 16 1.92 11.21 -1.23
C ALA A 16 1.45 9.79 -0.91
N ALA A 17 2.31 8.94 -0.32
CA ALA A 17 2.05 7.51 -0.19
C ALA A 17 0.75 7.20 0.55
N PHE A 18 0.35 8.06 1.49
CA PHE A 18 -0.81 7.87 2.37
C PHE A 18 -2.03 8.74 2.02
N SER A 19 -2.03 9.43 0.87
CA SER A 19 -3.16 10.28 0.46
C SER A 19 -4.42 9.50 0.05
N GLY A 20 -4.26 8.22 -0.31
CA GLY A 20 -5.34 7.39 -0.88
C GLY A 20 -5.74 7.73 -2.33
N GLU A 21 -5.14 8.77 -2.93
CA GLU A 21 -5.55 9.30 -4.24
C GLU A 21 -5.38 8.28 -5.37
N GLY A 22 -4.30 7.48 -5.34
CA GLY A 22 -4.08 6.44 -6.35
C GLY A 22 -5.21 5.41 -6.38
N ALA A 23 -5.62 4.92 -5.21
CA ALA A 23 -6.73 3.99 -5.09
C ALA A 23 -8.06 4.64 -5.46
N ALA A 24 -8.30 5.91 -5.10
CA ALA A 24 -9.49 6.63 -5.53
C ALA A 24 -9.56 6.78 -7.06
N LYS A 25 -8.44 7.09 -7.72
CA LYS A 25 -8.42 7.34 -9.17
C LYS A 25 -8.68 6.08 -10.00
N PHE A 26 -8.06 4.97 -9.62
CA PHE A 26 -8.04 3.73 -10.41
C PHE A 26 -8.95 2.63 -9.86
N GLY A 27 -9.40 2.74 -8.61
CA GLY A 27 -10.05 1.66 -7.89
C GLY A 27 -9.05 0.60 -7.41
N GLY A 28 -9.53 -0.33 -6.62
CA GLY A 28 -8.76 -1.48 -6.14
C GLY A 28 -9.68 -2.63 -5.76
N ARG A 29 -9.09 -3.71 -5.24
CA ARG A 29 -9.87 -4.91 -4.85
C ARG A 29 -10.94 -4.57 -3.80
N TRP A 30 -10.64 -3.65 -2.90
CA TRP A 30 -11.49 -3.29 -1.75
C TRP A 30 -12.08 -1.89 -1.83
N ASN A 31 -11.90 -1.16 -2.94
CA ASN A 31 -12.48 0.19 -3.09
C ASN A 31 -12.88 0.50 -4.53
N SER A 32 -14.05 1.10 -4.72
CA SER A 32 -14.49 1.63 -6.00
C SER A 32 -13.79 2.96 -6.33
N ARG A 33 -13.77 3.33 -7.62
CA ARG A 33 -13.25 4.64 -8.06
C ARG A 33 -14.01 5.77 -7.36
N GLY A 34 -13.28 6.80 -6.94
CA GLY A 34 -13.78 7.92 -6.12
C GLY A 34 -13.55 7.75 -4.61
N ILE A 35 -13.34 6.53 -4.12
CA ILE A 35 -13.12 6.25 -2.70
C ILE A 35 -11.62 6.06 -2.43
N GLY A 36 -11.03 6.93 -1.61
CA GLY A 36 -9.63 6.85 -1.22
C GLY A 36 -9.36 5.73 -0.22
N LEU A 37 -8.30 4.95 -0.46
CA LEU A 37 -7.85 3.89 0.45
C LEU A 37 -6.34 3.71 0.37
N VAL A 38 -5.72 3.31 1.47
CA VAL A 38 -4.30 2.95 1.55
C VAL A 38 -4.21 1.46 1.82
N TYR A 39 -3.58 0.74 0.89
CA TYR A 39 -3.28 -0.68 1.03
C TYR A 39 -1.91 -0.86 1.71
N THR A 40 -1.86 -1.77 2.67
CA THR A 40 -0.65 -2.17 3.40
C THR A 40 -0.59 -3.69 3.52
N SER A 41 0.54 -4.22 3.96
CA SER A 41 0.74 -5.65 4.21
C SER A 41 1.43 -5.86 5.54
N GLU A 42 1.11 -6.93 6.25
CA GLU A 42 1.73 -7.27 7.54
C GLU A 42 3.24 -7.52 7.42
N THR A 43 3.71 -7.99 6.26
CA THR A 43 5.12 -8.28 6.03
C THR A 43 5.68 -7.55 4.81
N ARG A 44 6.98 -7.28 4.84
CA ARG A 44 7.72 -6.69 3.71
C ARG A 44 7.66 -7.57 2.45
N ALA A 45 7.73 -8.89 2.64
CA ALA A 45 7.68 -9.88 1.56
C ALA A 45 6.31 -9.87 0.86
N LEU A 46 5.22 -9.79 1.63
CA LEU A 46 3.87 -9.70 1.06
C LEU A 46 3.65 -8.39 0.29
N ALA A 47 4.12 -7.25 0.83
CA ALA A 47 4.05 -5.97 0.13
C ALA A 47 4.78 -6.02 -1.23
N ALA A 48 5.93 -6.70 -1.30
CA ALA A 48 6.66 -6.91 -2.54
C ALA A 48 5.92 -7.84 -3.50
N LEU A 49 5.39 -8.97 -3.01
CA LEU A 49 4.63 -9.92 -3.83
C LEU A 49 3.43 -9.26 -4.51
N GLU A 50 2.57 -8.60 -3.73
CA GLU A 50 1.37 -7.90 -4.21
C GLU A 50 1.70 -6.83 -5.25
N THR A 51 2.83 -6.13 -5.12
CA THR A 51 3.18 -5.04 -6.04
C THR A 51 3.88 -5.55 -7.29
N LEU A 52 4.83 -6.48 -7.14
CA LEU A 52 5.75 -6.85 -8.23
C LEU A 52 5.17 -7.93 -9.15
N VAL A 53 4.28 -8.80 -8.65
CA VAL A 53 3.65 -9.84 -9.48
C VAL A 53 2.79 -9.26 -10.61
N HIS A 54 2.30 -8.03 -10.44
CA HIS A 54 1.50 -7.32 -11.42
C HIS A 54 2.32 -6.60 -12.50
N LEU A 55 3.66 -6.61 -12.41
CA LEU A 55 4.54 -6.00 -13.40
C LEU A 55 4.88 -7.01 -14.50
N ASN A 56 3.98 -7.14 -15.48
CA ASN A 56 4.23 -7.94 -16.69
C ASN A 56 4.01 -7.08 -17.96
N PRO A 57 5.04 -6.80 -18.77
CA PRO A 57 6.44 -7.23 -18.62
C PRO A 57 7.14 -6.55 -17.41
N PRO A 58 8.28 -7.09 -16.93
CA PRO A 58 9.00 -6.51 -15.80
C PRO A 58 9.51 -5.11 -16.14
N VAL A 59 8.88 -4.09 -15.57
CA VAL A 59 9.31 -2.69 -15.70
C VAL A 59 10.17 -2.32 -14.49
N ARG A 60 11.32 -1.69 -14.76
CA ARG A 60 12.26 -1.27 -13.71
C ARG A 60 11.80 0.06 -13.11
N PHE A 61 11.23 0.03 -11.92
CA PHE A 61 10.97 1.22 -11.10
C PHE A 61 11.86 1.21 -9.86
N LYS A 62 12.17 2.41 -9.36
CA LYS A 62 12.65 2.54 -7.98
C LYS A 62 11.46 2.52 -7.04
N PHE A 63 11.53 1.66 -6.03
CA PHE A 63 10.51 1.50 -5.01
C PHE A 63 11.09 1.84 -3.65
N THR A 64 10.26 2.37 -2.76
CA THR A 64 10.56 2.55 -1.35
C THR A 64 9.50 1.85 -0.51
N LEU A 65 9.92 1.28 0.61
CA LEU A 65 9.07 0.55 1.53
C LEU A 65 8.90 1.38 2.80
N LEU A 66 7.66 1.76 3.09
CA LEU A 66 7.32 2.63 4.21
C LEU A 66 6.68 1.80 5.33
N PRO A 67 7.18 1.89 6.58
CA PRO A 67 6.49 1.34 7.73
C PRO A 67 5.30 2.23 8.12
N VAL A 68 4.25 1.60 8.62
CA VAL A 68 3.13 2.27 9.29
C VAL A 68 2.94 1.59 10.62
N GLU A 69 3.05 2.36 11.68
CA GLU A 69 2.74 1.94 13.04
C GLU A 69 1.40 2.53 13.44
N PHE A 70 0.56 1.72 14.06
CA PHE A 70 -0.75 2.15 14.54
C PHE A 70 -1.04 1.52 15.91
N ASP A 71 -2.01 2.11 16.61
CA ASP A 71 -2.51 1.50 17.83
C ASP A 71 -3.46 0.36 17.46
N GLU A 72 -3.24 -0.83 18.02
CA GLU A 72 -4.08 -2.00 17.78
C GLU A 72 -5.58 -1.75 18.06
N ARG A 73 -5.91 -0.77 18.90
CA ARG A 73 -7.30 -0.33 19.15
C ARG A 73 -7.98 0.31 17.94
N MET A 74 -7.22 0.70 16.92
CA MET A 74 -7.74 1.23 15.65
C MET A 74 -8.09 0.13 14.65
N VAL A 75 -7.82 -1.14 14.98
CA VAL A 75 -8.08 -2.28 14.08
C VAL A 75 -9.51 -2.76 14.24
N GLU A 76 -10.19 -2.90 13.11
CA GLU A 76 -11.46 -3.60 12.98
C GLU A 76 -11.23 -4.86 12.15
N THR A 77 -11.63 -6.02 12.69
CA THR A 77 -11.64 -7.29 11.96
C THR A 77 -13.02 -7.50 11.37
N LEU A 78 -13.10 -7.56 10.04
CA LEU A 78 -14.33 -7.74 9.26
C LEU A 78 -14.59 -9.20 8.90
#